data_AF-A0AAW1PMX4-F1
#
_entry.id   AF-A0AAW1PMX4-F1
#
_cell.length_a   1.000
_cell.length_b   1.000
_cell.length_c   1.000
_cell.angle_alpha   90.00
_cell.angle_beta   90.00
_cell.angle_gamma   90.00
#
_symmetry.space_group_name_H-M   'P 1'
#
loop_
_entity.id
_entity.type
_entity.pdbx_description
1 polymer ?
#
loop_
_entity_poly.entity_id
_entity_poly.type
_entity_poly.pdbx_seq_one_letter_code
_entity_poly.pdbx_strand_id
1 'polypeptide(L)'
;MEDICSTHNLALVTAPLIVAGKSVTQHADNTRFGISAVTQAWPAGKLTDLVSAIPMDESHVELVRAGRGHRQGIRTVVLSDKASSNDRLAEGKQFNETWAAYPDDSPLRSLYPGDSRAALAPFVAHSMLDNTFKWLLYGDDDTIWFLKPLMAMLEPLDPEMPYVITDHLWWSPANEPHKGLHPATAAPRCLPCNFDDSDQDTAAGPFPAPKGCPCTAELLCRQDTRGFFNSQCDMPRAPARIFSLHGGAGAVISIGLLKAVGLPFMEKCVKSLYSTGGDAFITICLWQAGYGITDPGTFFYRHEVQMFDPGPEDRMGVLMKLIRMVERGSSHRCDKQCTRQLDNMVTLHVRSRVFPSIDDAVIFMKTLTQLYEVYVELKQQDEIYGERSQPVLRLSDAQEEALRKAHEQGLASSRRTSDPVAKPKAVVPS
;
A
#
# COMPACT_ATOMS: atom_id res chain seq x y z
N MET A 1 -1.01 -29.98 -16.70
CA MET A 1 -1.22 -29.26 -15.42
C MET A 1 -2.67 -28.83 -15.42
N GLU A 2 -3.55 -29.83 -15.32
CA GLU A 2 -5.00 -29.70 -15.26
C GLU A 2 -5.45 -30.14 -13.86
N ASP A 3 -6.52 -29.51 -13.39
CA ASP A 3 -7.43 -29.95 -12.33
C ASP A 3 -6.93 -30.06 -10.89
N ILE A 4 -6.98 -28.94 -10.16
CA ILE A 4 -7.56 -28.89 -8.81
C ILE A 4 -8.36 -27.57 -8.67
N CYS A 5 -9.53 -27.48 -9.30
CA CYS A 5 -10.58 -26.53 -8.93
C CYS A 5 -11.80 -27.33 -8.47
N SER A 6 -11.81 -27.68 -7.18
CA SER A 6 -12.99 -28.28 -6.55
C SER A 6 -14.09 -27.22 -6.46
N THR A 7 -15.17 -27.45 -7.18
CA THR A 7 -16.38 -26.63 -7.17
C THR A 7 -17.14 -26.83 -5.87
N HIS A 8 -16.98 -25.90 -4.94
CA HIS A 8 -17.99 -25.67 -3.90
C HIS A 8 -18.97 -24.63 -4.41
N ASN A 9 -20.16 -25.09 -4.78
CA ASN A 9 -21.34 -24.25 -5.02
C ASN A 9 -21.69 -23.53 -3.71
N LEU A 10 -21.17 -22.32 -3.51
CA LEU A 10 -21.70 -21.40 -2.52
C LEU A 10 -22.96 -20.77 -3.10
N ALA A 11 -24.12 -21.18 -2.59
CA ALA A 11 -25.35 -20.41 -2.77
C ALA A 11 -25.14 -19.04 -2.12
N LEU A 12 -25.05 -17.98 -2.92
CA LEU A 12 -25.13 -16.61 -2.43
C LEU A 12 -26.47 -16.45 -1.71
N VAL A 13 -26.42 -16.38 -0.38
CA VAL A 13 -27.55 -15.92 0.43
C VAL A 13 -27.69 -14.42 0.16
N THR A 14 -28.63 -14.07 -0.73
CA THR A 14 -29.14 -12.70 -0.89
C THR A 14 -30.01 -12.36 0.32
N ALA A 15 -29.40 -12.24 1.50
CA ALA A 15 -30.07 -11.60 2.63
C ALA A 15 -30.03 -10.08 2.38
N PRO A 16 -31.17 -9.37 2.32
CA PRO A 16 -31.15 -7.93 2.30
C PRO A 16 -30.52 -7.43 3.60
N LEU A 17 -29.43 -6.68 3.49
CA LEU A 17 -28.84 -5.96 4.60
C LEU A 17 -29.86 -4.87 5.01
N ILE A 18 -30.77 -5.19 5.92
CA ILE A 18 -31.68 -4.22 6.53
C ILE A 18 -30.86 -3.43 7.55
N VAL A 19 -30.13 -2.43 7.07
CA VAL A 19 -29.68 -1.33 7.93
C VAL A 19 -30.94 -0.60 8.36
N ALA A 20 -31.17 -0.55 9.67
CA ALA A 20 -32.37 0.04 10.25
C ALA A 20 -32.66 1.43 9.66
N GLY A 21 -33.72 1.50 8.84
CA GLY A 21 -34.47 2.72 8.57
C GLY A 21 -33.89 3.69 7.55
N LYS A 22 -33.71 3.28 6.29
CA LYS A 22 -34.00 4.11 5.09
C LYS A 22 -34.06 3.21 3.85
N SER A 23 -35.23 3.19 3.21
CA SER A 23 -35.44 2.55 1.90
C SER A 23 -34.46 3.14 0.88
N VAL A 24 -33.52 2.32 0.40
CA VAL A 24 -32.63 2.66 -0.72
C VAL A 24 -33.34 2.22 -2.00
N THR A 25 -34.20 3.09 -2.53
CA THR A 25 -34.64 2.98 -3.93
C THR A 25 -33.49 3.37 -4.83
N GLN A 26 -33.13 2.49 -5.77
CA GLN A 26 -32.18 2.73 -6.85
C GLN A 26 -32.62 3.91 -7.73
N HIS A 27 -32.17 5.11 -7.39
CA HIS A 27 -31.96 6.17 -8.35
C HIS A 27 -30.45 6.41 -8.45
N ALA A 28 -29.94 6.28 -9.68
CA ALA A 28 -28.57 6.59 -10.05
C ALA A 28 -28.35 8.12 -10.02
N ASP A 29 -28.41 8.71 -8.83
CA ASP A 29 -27.96 10.08 -8.58
C ASP A 29 -26.49 10.02 -8.12
N ASN A 30 -25.59 10.11 -9.09
CA ASN A 30 -24.13 10.15 -8.90
C ASN A 30 -23.61 11.45 -8.26
N THR A 31 -24.49 12.31 -7.73
CA THR A 31 -24.16 13.72 -7.42
C THR A 31 -24.27 14.11 -5.94
N ARG A 32 -24.56 13.18 -5.02
CA ARG A 32 -24.76 13.54 -3.59
C ARG A 32 -24.11 12.65 -2.53
N PHE A 33 -23.11 11.86 -2.89
CA PHE A 33 -22.20 11.36 -1.88
C PHE A 33 -21.21 12.48 -1.55
N GLY A 34 -21.48 13.16 -0.42
CA GLY A 34 -20.61 14.20 0.11
C GLY A 34 -19.18 13.70 0.21
N ILE A 35 -18.24 14.62 0.04
CA ILE A 35 -16.80 14.46 0.27
C ILE A 35 -16.58 13.45 1.41
N SER A 36 -16.08 12.26 1.07
CA SER A 36 -15.90 11.12 1.99
C SER A 36 -15.21 11.59 3.26
N ALA A 37 -15.65 11.13 4.44
CA ALA A 37 -14.99 11.46 5.72
C ALA A 37 -13.49 11.12 5.70
N VAL A 38 -13.09 10.15 4.86
CA VAL A 38 -11.70 9.81 4.60
C VAL A 38 -10.93 11.00 4.01
N THR A 39 -11.52 11.79 3.10
CA THR A 39 -10.87 12.98 2.53
C THR A 39 -10.89 14.21 3.45
N GLN A 40 -11.83 14.29 4.41
CA GLN A 40 -11.90 15.40 5.37
C GLN A 40 -10.87 15.31 6.50
N ALA A 41 -10.34 14.13 6.80
CA ALA A 41 -9.41 13.93 7.92
C ALA A 41 -7.95 14.28 7.60
N TRP A 42 -7.59 14.49 6.34
CA TRP A 42 -6.21 14.77 5.94
C TRP A 42 -6.03 16.21 5.52
N PRO A 43 -4.86 16.83 5.78
CA PRO A 43 -4.54 18.13 5.22
C PRO A 43 -4.67 18.03 3.71
N ALA A 44 -5.56 18.81 3.10
CA ALA A 44 -5.90 18.73 1.67
C ALA A 44 -4.67 18.77 0.73
N GLY A 45 -3.54 19.32 1.18
CA GLY A 45 -2.26 19.33 0.44
C GLY A 45 -1.46 18.01 0.44
N LYS A 46 -1.80 17.01 1.27
CA LYS A 46 -1.08 15.72 1.26
C LYS A 46 -1.53 14.79 0.12
N LEU A 47 -2.76 14.90 -0.37
CA LEU A 47 -3.24 14.04 -1.48
C LEU A 47 -2.68 14.45 -2.84
N THR A 48 -2.30 15.73 -3.03
CA THR A 48 -1.66 16.20 -4.27
C THR A 48 -0.27 15.60 -4.49
N ASP A 49 0.36 15.10 -3.42
CA ASP A 49 1.62 14.36 -3.45
C ASP A 49 1.47 12.94 -4.03
N LEU A 50 0.24 12.44 -4.15
CA LEU A 50 -0.08 11.13 -4.73
C LEU A 50 -0.59 11.26 -6.17
N VAL A 51 -0.19 10.31 -6.99
CA VAL A 51 -0.77 10.05 -8.32
C VAL A 51 -0.96 8.55 -8.50
N SER A 52 -1.81 8.13 -9.42
CA SER A 52 -2.00 6.71 -9.74
C SER A 52 -1.78 6.44 -11.22
N ALA A 53 -1.16 5.30 -11.54
CA ALA A 53 -1.00 4.81 -12.91
C ALA A 53 -1.63 3.43 -13.03
N ILE A 54 -2.59 3.30 -13.96
CA ILE A 54 -3.42 2.10 -14.11
C ILE A 54 -3.32 1.62 -15.56
N PRO A 55 -2.65 0.50 -15.82
CA PRO A 55 -2.82 -0.19 -17.09
C PRO A 55 -4.19 -0.88 -17.10
N MET A 56 -4.88 -0.82 -18.23
CA MET A 56 -6.14 -1.51 -18.42
C MET A 56 -6.30 -2.02 -19.84
N ASP A 57 -7.24 -2.93 -20.03
CA ASP A 57 -7.83 -3.26 -21.33
C ASP A 57 -9.13 -2.46 -21.52
N GLU A 58 -9.47 -2.09 -22.76
CA GLU A 58 -10.70 -1.38 -23.09
C GLU A 58 -11.97 -2.09 -22.58
N SER A 59 -11.97 -3.43 -22.51
CA SER A 59 -13.09 -4.20 -21.95
C SER A 59 -13.24 -4.07 -20.43
N HIS A 60 -12.26 -3.47 -19.74
CA HIS A 60 -12.22 -3.32 -18.28
C HIS A 60 -12.50 -1.88 -17.80
N VAL A 61 -12.99 -0.99 -18.67
CA VAL A 61 -13.35 0.40 -18.31
C VAL A 61 -14.17 0.50 -17.02
N GLU A 62 -15.11 -0.43 -16.81
CA GLU A 62 -15.98 -0.39 -15.62
C GLU A 62 -15.23 -0.68 -14.31
N LEU A 63 -14.15 -1.47 -14.33
CA LEU A 63 -13.30 -1.69 -13.16
C LEU A 63 -12.57 -0.39 -12.77
N VAL A 64 -12.02 0.31 -13.77
CA VAL A 64 -11.37 1.61 -13.55
C VAL A 64 -12.36 2.63 -12.97
N ARG A 65 -13.59 2.68 -13.49
CA ARG A 65 -14.68 3.52 -12.97
C ARG A 65 -15.07 3.14 -11.54
N ALA A 66 -15.17 1.85 -11.24
CA ALA A 66 -15.46 1.36 -9.89
C ALA A 66 -14.38 1.78 -8.88
N GLY A 67 -13.12 1.84 -9.31
CA GLY A 67 -11.99 2.28 -8.49
C GLY A 67 -11.96 3.77 -8.14
N ARG A 68 -12.84 4.61 -8.71
CA ARG A 68 -12.86 6.07 -8.42
C ARG A 68 -13.09 6.39 -6.94
N GLY A 69 -13.84 5.55 -6.22
CA GLY A 69 -14.10 5.76 -4.79
C GLY A 69 -12.82 5.78 -3.97
N HIS A 70 -11.94 4.79 -4.16
CA HIS A 70 -10.70 4.67 -3.37
C HIS A 70 -9.57 5.59 -3.86
N ARG A 71 -9.72 6.24 -5.02
CA ARG A 71 -8.75 7.21 -5.58
C ARG A 71 -9.26 8.65 -5.55
N GLN A 72 -10.33 8.92 -4.79
CA GLN A 72 -10.90 10.27 -4.74
C GLN A 72 -9.84 11.32 -4.34
N GLY A 73 -9.71 12.36 -5.14
CA GLY A 73 -8.74 13.44 -4.91
C GLY A 73 -7.32 13.17 -5.44
N ILE A 74 -7.05 11.98 -5.98
CA ILE A 74 -5.76 11.60 -6.56
C ILE A 74 -5.83 11.76 -8.08
N ARG A 75 -4.79 12.38 -8.67
CA ARG A 75 -4.67 12.44 -10.14
C ARG A 75 -4.31 11.06 -10.66
N THR A 76 -5.03 10.60 -11.68
CA THR A 76 -4.89 9.24 -12.20
C THR A 76 -4.55 9.28 -13.69
N VAL A 77 -3.57 8.49 -14.11
CA VAL A 77 -3.30 8.21 -15.52
C VAL A 77 -3.77 6.79 -15.83
N VAL A 78 -4.71 6.67 -16.76
CA VAL A 78 -5.24 5.40 -17.22
C VAL A 78 -4.64 5.11 -18.59
N LEU A 79 -3.91 4.01 -18.71
CA LEU A 79 -3.25 3.59 -19.93
C LEU A 79 -4.01 2.40 -20.52
N SER A 80 -4.61 2.59 -21.70
CA SER A 80 -5.44 1.61 -22.40
C SER A 80 -4.73 1.04 -23.63
N ASP A 81 -5.15 -0.13 -24.11
CA ASP A 81 -4.77 -0.69 -25.41
C ASP A 81 -5.24 0.20 -26.59
N LYS A 82 -6.26 1.03 -26.39
CA LYS A 82 -6.88 1.86 -27.43
C LYS A 82 -6.98 3.33 -27.05
N ALA A 83 -7.08 4.17 -28.07
CA ALA A 83 -7.40 5.58 -27.89
C ALA A 83 -8.81 5.71 -27.28
N SER A 84 -8.92 6.54 -26.24
CA SER A 84 -10.20 6.81 -25.58
C SER A 84 -11.07 7.74 -26.42
N SER A 85 -12.39 7.54 -26.36
CA SER A 85 -13.35 8.45 -27.01
C SER A 85 -13.36 9.84 -26.35
N ASN A 86 -13.80 10.87 -27.09
CA ASN A 86 -13.93 12.22 -26.54
C ASN A 86 -14.84 12.27 -25.30
N ASP A 87 -15.92 11.48 -25.29
CA ASP A 87 -16.83 11.41 -24.15
C ASP A 87 -16.13 10.86 -22.91
N ARG A 88 -15.25 9.85 -23.08
CA ARG A 88 -14.48 9.29 -21.97
C ARG A 88 -13.41 10.25 -21.47
N LEU A 89 -12.76 10.99 -22.37
CA LEU A 89 -11.82 12.05 -21.98
C LEU A 89 -12.54 13.16 -21.19
N ALA A 90 -13.75 13.53 -21.62
CA ALA A 90 -14.57 14.53 -20.95
C ALA A 90 -15.07 14.04 -19.58
N GLU A 91 -15.47 12.78 -19.47
CA GLU A 91 -15.86 12.13 -18.21
C GLU A 91 -14.66 12.03 -17.26
N GLY A 92 -13.53 11.46 -17.70
CA GLY A 92 -12.34 11.27 -16.88
C GLY A 92 -11.82 12.57 -16.28
N LYS A 93 -11.90 13.67 -17.02
CA LYS A 93 -11.54 15.01 -16.51
C LYS A 93 -12.33 15.41 -15.26
N GLN A 94 -13.57 14.96 -15.09
CA GLN A 94 -14.39 15.22 -13.90
C GLN A 94 -13.87 14.50 -12.65
N PHE A 95 -13.06 13.45 -12.84
CA PHE A 95 -12.49 12.60 -11.80
C PHE A 95 -10.96 12.74 -11.69
N ASN A 96 -10.37 13.81 -12.25
CA ASN A 96 -8.91 14.00 -12.33
C ASN A 96 -8.18 12.85 -13.02
N GLU A 97 -8.81 12.21 -14.00
CA GLU A 97 -8.23 11.14 -14.80
C GLU A 97 -7.71 11.69 -16.14
N THR A 98 -6.51 11.27 -16.52
CA THR A 98 -5.97 11.45 -17.87
C THR A 98 -5.89 10.09 -18.54
N TRP A 99 -6.53 9.95 -19.70
CA TRP A 99 -6.57 8.69 -20.43
C TRP A 99 -5.61 8.75 -21.62
N ALA A 100 -4.77 7.74 -21.76
CA ALA A 100 -3.80 7.60 -22.83
C ALA A 100 -3.84 6.19 -23.41
N ALA A 101 -3.33 6.04 -24.64
CA ALA A 101 -3.21 4.76 -25.32
C ALA A 101 -1.77 4.28 -25.34
N TYR A 102 -1.57 3.00 -25.08
CA TYR A 102 -0.33 2.28 -25.33
C TYR A 102 -0.70 0.89 -25.88
N PRO A 103 -0.59 0.68 -27.20
CA PRO A 103 -1.10 -0.53 -27.83
C PRO A 103 -0.35 -1.78 -27.37
N ASP A 104 -0.99 -2.93 -27.50
CA ASP A 104 -0.37 -4.22 -27.25
C ASP A 104 0.76 -4.49 -28.25
N ASP A 105 1.75 -5.29 -27.82
CA ASP A 105 2.83 -5.70 -28.71
C ASP A 105 2.33 -6.59 -29.85
N SER A 106 2.89 -6.41 -31.02
CA SER A 106 2.71 -7.31 -32.17
C SER A 106 4.07 -7.59 -32.81
N PRO A 107 4.62 -8.81 -32.68
CA PRO A 107 4.10 -9.97 -31.93
C PRO A 107 4.14 -9.76 -30.40
N LEU A 108 3.37 -10.56 -29.66
CA LEU A 108 3.37 -10.55 -28.18
C LEU A 108 4.77 -10.83 -27.61
N ARG A 109 5.10 -10.16 -26.50
CA ARG A 109 6.37 -10.31 -25.77
C ARG A 109 6.22 -10.99 -24.42
N SER A 110 5.03 -11.48 -24.12
CA SER A 110 4.71 -12.18 -22.88
C SER A 110 3.51 -13.10 -23.07
N LEU A 111 3.02 -13.64 -21.95
CA LEU A 111 1.87 -14.55 -21.92
C LEU A 111 0.54 -13.84 -22.22
N TYR A 112 0.43 -12.54 -21.93
CA TYR A 112 -0.82 -11.81 -22.08
C TYR A 112 -0.63 -10.50 -22.88
N PRO A 113 -1.62 -10.12 -23.71
CA PRO A 113 -1.71 -8.76 -24.22
C PRO A 113 -1.70 -7.75 -23.07
N GLY A 114 -1.10 -6.58 -23.29
CA GLY A 114 -1.05 -5.50 -22.30
C GLY A 114 0.08 -5.58 -21.27
N ASP A 115 0.84 -6.66 -21.18
CA ASP A 115 1.92 -6.76 -20.17
C ASP A 115 3.01 -5.69 -20.34
N SER A 116 3.41 -5.36 -21.57
CA SER A 116 4.34 -4.24 -21.80
C SER A 116 3.73 -2.90 -21.41
N ARG A 117 2.42 -2.71 -21.63
CA ARG A 117 1.68 -1.53 -21.18
C ARG A 117 1.66 -1.45 -19.66
N ALA A 118 1.43 -2.56 -18.97
CA ALA A 118 1.46 -2.64 -17.51
C ALA A 118 2.83 -2.25 -16.95
N ALA A 119 3.92 -2.79 -17.52
CA ALA A 119 5.27 -2.45 -17.09
C ALA A 119 5.63 -0.96 -17.30
N LEU A 120 5.08 -0.32 -18.34
CA LEU A 120 5.40 1.04 -18.74
C LEU A 120 4.46 2.09 -18.14
N ALA A 121 3.31 1.70 -17.61
CA ALA A 121 2.30 2.62 -17.08
C ALA A 121 2.86 3.65 -16.08
N PRO A 122 3.72 3.28 -15.10
CA PRO A 122 4.32 4.26 -14.19
C PRO A 122 5.14 5.35 -14.89
N PHE A 123 5.92 4.97 -15.91
CA PHE A 123 6.85 5.85 -16.60
C PHE A 123 6.15 6.72 -17.63
N VAL A 124 5.11 6.19 -18.28
CA VAL A 124 4.22 6.99 -19.12
C VAL A 124 3.49 8.02 -18.25
N ALA A 125 2.94 7.61 -17.11
CA ALA A 125 2.28 8.53 -16.18
C ALA A 125 3.22 9.63 -15.68
N HIS A 126 4.46 9.29 -15.31
CA HIS A 126 5.48 10.29 -14.95
C HIS A 126 5.77 11.26 -16.10
N SER A 127 5.89 10.78 -17.34
CA SER A 127 6.13 11.67 -18.49
C SER A 127 4.98 12.67 -18.73
N MET A 128 3.75 12.32 -18.34
CA MET A 128 2.55 13.16 -18.50
C MET A 128 2.33 14.14 -17.33
N LEU A 129 2.72 13.74 -16.12
CA LEU A 129 2.50 14.50 -14.89
C LEU A 129 3.75 15.26 -14.41
N ASP A 130 4.92 14.94 -14.96
CA ASP A 130 6.23 15.48 -14.58
C ASP A 130 6.50 15.35 -13.07
N ASN A 131 7.39 16.18 -12.51
CA ASN A 131 7.80 16.15 -11.10
C ASN A 131 6.80 16.83 -10.15
N THR A 132 5.50 16.76 -10.44
CA THR A 132 4.45 17.46 -9.68
C THR A 132 3.86 16.63 -8.54
N PHE A 133 4.46 15.50 -8.20
CA PHE A 133 4.03 14.56 -7.17
C PHE A 133 5.24 13.93 -6.47
N LYS A 134 5.00 13.22 -5.37
CA LYS A 134 6.03 12.53 -4.58
C LYS A 134 5.96 11.01 -4.74
N TRP A 135 4.74 10.47 -4.83
CA TRP A 135 4.49 9.03 -4.86
C TRP A 135 3.50 8.66 -5.96
N LEU A 136 3.85 7.64 -6.73
CA LEU A 136 3.00 7.02 -7.74
C LEU A 136 2.48 5.67 -7.24
N LEU A 137 1.17 5.49 -7.30
CA LEU A 137 0.46 4.26 -6.96
C LEU A 137 0.28 3.43 -8.24
N TYR A 138 1.03 2.34 -8.35
CA TYR A 138 0.98 1.41 -9.49
C TYR A 138 0.20 0.16 -9.10
N GLY A 139 -0.81 -0.20 -9.88
CA GLY A 139 -1.57 -1.44 -9.73
C GLY A 139 -2.50 -1.67 -10.91
N ASP A 140 -3.05 -2.87 -11.01
CA ASP A 140 -4.01 -3.27 -12.05
C ASP A 140 -5.33 -2.49 -11.91
N ASP A 141 -6.20 -2.58 -12.92
CA ASP A 141 -7.52 -1.92 -12.94
C ASP A 141 -8.50 -2.41 -11.85
N ASP A 142 -8.16 -3.50 -11.16
CA ASP A 142 -8.89 -4.09 -10.03
C ASP A 142 -8.10 -4.05 -8.71
N THR A 143 -7.07 -3.20 -8.62
CA THR A 143 -6.33 -2.93 -7.37
C THR A 143 -7.00 -1.81 -6.57
N ILE A 144 -7.42 -2.11 -5.34
CA ILE A 144 -7.98 -1.12 -4.41
C ILE A 144 -6.88 -0.57 -3.50
N TRP A 145 -6.88 0.73 -3.28
CA TRP A 145 -5.94 1.43 -2.39
C TRP A 145 -6.62 1.95 -1.12
N PHE A 146 -6.01 1.72 0.02
CA PHE A 146 -6.47 2.22 1.32
C PHE A 146 -5.58 3.39 1.75
N LEU A 147 -6.04 4.61 1.48
CA LEU A 147 -5.17 5.80 1.54
C LEU A 147 -4.69 6.16 2.95
N LYS A 148 -5.47 5.87 4.00
CA LYS A 148 -5.07 6.14 5.40
C LYS A 148 -3.79 5.38 5.79
N PRO A 149 -3.74 4.04 5.73
CA PRO A 149 -2.52 3.27 6.03
C PRO A 149 -1.39 3.55 5.03
N LEU A 150 -1.70 3.77 3.75
CA LEU A 150 -0.72 4.18 2.75
C LEU A 150 0.03 5.45 3.19
N MET A 151 -0.70 6.49 3.58
CA MET A 151 -0.08 7.76 3.97
C MET A 151 0.73 7.63 5.26
N ALA A 152 0.27 6.84 6.22
CA ALA A 152 1.03 6.55 7.44
C ALA A 152 2.34 5.80 7.13
N MET A 153 2.31 4.86 6.19
CA MET A 153 3.48 4.13 5.72
C MET A 153 4.50 5.04 5.01
N LEU A 154 4.03 6.02 4.24
CA LEU A 154 4.89 6.91 3.44
C LEU A 154 5.42 8.11 4.22
N GLU A 155 4.76 8.53 5.31
CA GLU A 155 5.14 9.70 6.11
C GLU A 155 6.61 9.75 6.56
N PRO A 156 7.24 8.66 7.02
CA PRO A 156 8.64 8.69 7.44
C PRO A 156 9.65 8.57 6.28
N LEU A 157 9.19 8.40 5.03
CA LEU A 157 10.04 8.08 3.88
C LEU A 157 10.38 9.35 3.07
N ASP A 158 11.62 9.41 2.59
CA ASP A 158 12.05 10.44 1.65
C ASP A 158 11.62 10.09 0.22
N PRO A 159 10.72 10.86 -0.43
CA PRO A 159 10.26 10.58 -1.79
C PRO A 159 11.33 10.79 -2.86
N GLU A 160 12.43 11.49 -2.57
CA GLU A 160 13.54 11.65 -3.52
C GLU A 160 14.47 10.44 -3.54
N MET A 161 14.33 9.53 -2.58
CA MET A 161 15.01 8.23 -2.61
C MET A 161 14.33 7.29 -3.60
N PRO A 162 15.06 6.57 -4.47
CA PRO A 162 14.50 5.76 -5.53
C PRO A 162 13.94 4.41 -5.02
N TYR A 163 12.77 4.49 -4.40
CA TYR A 163 11.99 3.35 -3.90
C TYR A 163 11.04 2.77 -4.95
N VAL A 164 10.96 1.43 -4.96
CA VAL A 164 9.76 0.65 -5.27
C VAL A 164 9.36 -0.11 -4.02
N ILE A 165 8.19 0.20 -3.48
CA ILE A 165 7.72 -0.31 -2.19
C ILE A 165 6.59 -1.31 -2.42
N THR A 166 6.79 -2.54 -1.96
CA THR A 166 5.76 -3.58 -1.85
C THR A 166 6.30 -4.72 -0.98
N ASP A 167 5.44 -5.40 -0.22
CA ASP A 167 5.78 -6.65 0.48
C ASP A 167 5.29 -7.91 -0.25
N HIS A 168 4.59 -7.73 -1.38
CA HIS A 168 3.92 -8.80 -2.09
C HIS A 168 4.71 -9.24 -3.34
N LEU A 169 5.68 -10.13 -3.13
CA LEU A 169 6.55 -10.67 -4.19
C LEU A 169 6.16 -12.07 -4.60
N TRP A 170 6.22 -12.33 -5.90
CA TRP A 170 6.36 -13.66 -6.47
C TRP A 170 7.81 -14.11 -6.31
N TRP A 171 8.02 -15.29 -5.74
CA TRP A 171 9.36 -15.86 -5.59
C TRP A 171 9.33 -17.39 -5.58
N SER A 172 10.34 -18.00 -6.20
CA SER A 172 10.56 -19.44 -6.15
C SER A 172 11.73 -19.78 -5.23
N PRO A 173 11.53 -20.63 -4.21
CA PRO A 173 12.62 -21.04 -3.35
C PRO A 173 13.62 -21.92 -4.10
N ALA A 174 14.87 -21.94 -3.65
CA ALA A 174 15.96 -22.63 -4.34
C ALA A 174 15.71 -24.14 -4.54
N ASN A 175 14.97 -24.78 -3.62
CA ASN A 175 14.59 -26.18 -3.66
C ASN A 175 13.35 -26.49 -4.51
N GLU A 176 12.52 -25.49 -4.84
CA GLU A 176 11.32 -25.64 -5.69
C GLU A 176 11.31 -24.54 -6.78
N PRO A 177 12.29 -24.54 -7.69
CA PRO A 177 12.54 -23.44 -8.65
C PRO A 177 11.35 -23.13 -9.59
N HIS A 178 10.44 -24.08 -9.78
CA HIS A 178 9.27 -23.93 -10.64
C HIS A 178 7.98 -23.55 -9.89
N LYS A 179 8.02 -23.46 -8.55
CA LYS A 179 6.86 -23.11 -7.75
C LYS A 179 6.92 -21.62 -7.42
N GLY A 180 6.02 -20.84 -8.01
CA GLY A 180 5.82 -19.45 -7.62
C GLY A 180 5.06 -19.40 -6.29
N LEU A 181 5.66 -18.81 -5.27
CA LEU A 181 4.98 -18.47 -4.02
C LEU A 181 4.73 -16.97 -3.99
N HIS A 182 3.55 -16.57 -3.51
CA HIS A 182 3.19 -15.18 -3.29
C HIS A 182 2.08 -15.12 -2.21
N PRO A 183 2.16 -14.18 -1.25
CA PRO A 183 3.35 -13.40 -0.92
C PRO A 183 4.47 -14.31 -0.43
N ALA A 184 5.69 -14.08 -0.91
CA ALA A 184 6.83 -14.85 -0.48
C ALA A 184 7.66 -14.08 0.55
N THR A 185 7.40 -14.28 1.84
CA THR A 185 8.13 -13.63 2.95
C THR A 185 9.66 -13.76 2.81
N ALA A 186 10.15 -14.90 2.31
CA ALA A 186 11.57 -15.17 2.09
C ALA A 186 12.20 -14.48 0.87
N ALA A 187 11.41 -13.82 0.02
CA ALA A 187 11.90 -13.14 -1.17
C ALA A 187 12.90 -12.02 -0.80
N PRO A 188 14.06 -11.92 -1.50
CA PRO A 188 15.02 -10.84 -1.29
C PRO A 188 14.40 -9.45 -1.46
N ARG A 189 14.62 -8.58 -0.47
CA ARG A 189 14.13 -7.20 -0.44
C ARG A 189 14.96 -6.38 0.56
N CYS A 190 15.01 -5.06 0.38
CA CYS A 190 15.65 -4.16 1.34
C CYS A 190 14.64 -3.64 2.35
N LEU A 191 15.12 -3.13 3.47
CA LEU A 191 14.35 -2.25 4.36
C LEU A 191 14.57 -0.77 3.97
N PRO A 192 13.62 0.12 4.30
CA PRO A 192 13.81 1.55 4.14
C PRO A 192 15.02 2.06 4.93
N CYS A 193 15.60 3.17 4.46
CA CYS A 193 16.83 3.74 5.01
C CYS A 193 16.84 3.95 6.51
N ASN A 194 15.81 4.65 6.98
CA ASN A 194 15.66 5.05 8.37
C ASN A 194 14.75 4.07 9.11
N PHE A 195 14.61 2.84 8.59
CA PHE A 195 13.82 1.83 9.26
C PHE A 195 14.47 1.47 10.59
N ASP A 196 13.71 1.63 11.67
CA ASP A 196 14.13 1.26 13.01
C ASP A 196 13.72 -0.19 13.28
N ASP A 197 14.72 -1.08 13.24
CA ASP A 197 14.61 -2.50 13.53
C ASP A 197 15.23 -2.86 14.89
N SER A 198 15.55 -1.86 15.73
CA SER A 198 16.22 -2.10 17.02
C SER A 198 15.41 -2.98 17.98
N ASP A 199 14.08 -2.92 17.89
CA ASP A 199 13.14 -3.74 18.67
C ASP A 199 12.76 -5.06 17.99
N GLN A 200 13.36 -5.39 16.83
CA GLN A 200 13.00 -6.57 16.04
C GLN A 200 14.06 -7.67 16.13
N ASP A 201 13.61 -8.92 16.18
CA ASP A 201 14.50 -10.08 16.04
C ASP A 201 14.90 -10.25 14.57
N THR A 202 15.98 -9.58 14.18
CA THR A 202 16.56 -9.65 12.83
C THR A 202 17.06 -11.04 12.45
N ALA A 203 17.31 -11.92 13.42
CA ALA A 203 17.72 -13.31 13.17
C ALA A 203 16.53 -14.23 12.83
N ALA A 204 15.30 -13.84 13.19
CA ALA A 204 14.09 -14.62 12.90
C ALA A 204 13.54 -14.40 11.48
N GLY A 205 14.04 -13.41 10.74
CA GLY A 205 13.60 -13.10 9.38
C GLY A 205 13.99 -14.20 8.37
N PRO A 206 13.14 -14.52 7.38
CA PRO A 206 13.43 -15.55 6.37
C PRO A 206 14.49 -15.11 5.33
N PHE A 207 14.89 -13.84 5.37
CA PHE A 207 15.98 -13.24 4.60
C PHE A 207 16.66 -12.21 5.51
N PRO A 208 17.99 -12.00 5.44
CA PRO A 208 18.63 -10.89 6.14
C PRO A 208 18.48 -9.60 5.32
N ALA A 209 17.32 -8.94 5.39
CA ALA A 209 17.05 -7.73 4.59
C ALA A 209 18.00 -6.58 4.98
N PRO A 210 18.82 -6.07 4.04
CA PRO A 210 19.70 -4.95 4.33
C PRO A 210 18.91 -3.63 4.28
N LYS A 211 19.31 -2.64 5.08
CA LYS A 211 18.84 -1.26 4.90
C LYS A 211 19.49 -0.68 3.64
N GLY A 212 18.69 -0.30 2.65
CA GLY A 212 19.17 0.14 1.33
C GLY A 212 18.87 1.60 1.03
N CYS A 213 19.90 2.42 0.83
CA CYS A 213 19.79 3.85 0.52
C CYS A 213 20.56 4.23 -0.77
N PRO A 214 20.05 3.88 -1.96
CA PRO A 214 18.80 3.17 -2.22
C PRO A 214 18.92 1.65 -2.10
N CYS A 215 17.79 0.95 -2.18
CA CYS A 215 17.81 -0.48 -2.43
C CYS A 215 18.33 -0.75 -3.84
N THR A 216 19.51 -1.36 -3.95
CA THR A 216 20.11 -1.70 -5.24
C THR A 216 20.09 -3.19 -5.50
N ALA A 217 20.07 -3.57 -6.78
CA ALA A 217 20.24 -4.95 -7.22
C ALA A 217 21.52 -5.59 -6.64
N GLU A 218 22.62 -4.84 -6.67
CA GLU A 218 23.92 -5.26 -6.13
C GLU A 218 23.89 -5.49 -4.62
N LEU A 219 23.21 -4.62 -3.87
CA LEU A 219 23.07 -4.78 -2.42
C LEU A 219 22.32 -6.08 -2.07
N LEU A 220 21.20 -6.33 -2.75
CA LEU A 220 20.41 -7.56 -2.54
C LEU A 220 21.19 -8.82 -2.93
N CYS A 221 21.92 -8.75 -4.05
CA CYS A 221 22.75 -9.84 -4.54
C CYS A 221 23.87 -10.20 -3.56
N ARG A 222 24.62 -9.21 -3.06
CA ARG A 222 25.71 -9.44 -2.07
C ARG A 222 25.20 -10.00 -0.76
N GLN A 223 23.98 -9.61 -0.37
CA GLN A 223 23.35 -10.07 0.87
C GLN A 223 22.76 -11.48 0.74
N ASP A 224 22.58 -11.98 -0.48
CA ASP A 224 22.00 -13.29 -0.73
C ASP A 224 23.00 -14.43 -0.52
N THR A 225 22.95 -15.03 0.67
CA THR A 225 23.76 -16.18 1.04
C THR A 225 23.21 -17.51 0.51
N ARG A 226 22.07 -17.50 -0.18
CA ARG A 226 21.34 -18.71 -0.61
C ARG A 226 21.67 -19.12 -2.05
N GLY A 227 22.45 -18.32 -2.78
CA GLY A 227 22.72 -18.54 -4.20
C GLY A 227 21.45 -18.42 -5.06
N PHE A 228 20.53 -17.54 -4.65
CA PHE A 228 19.39 -17.14 -5.45
C PHE A 228 19.86 -16.34 -6.68
N PHE A 229 20.70 -15.33 -6.46
CA PHE A 229 21.37 -14.55 -7.49
C PHE A 229 22.71 -15.21 -7.88
N ASN A 230 23.12 -15.05 -9.13
CA ASN A 230 24.42 -15.54 -9.59
C ASN A 230 25.54 -14.54 -9.26
N SER A 231 26.80 -14.89 -9.56
CA SER A 231 27.96 -14.03 -9.28
C SER A 231 28.02 -12.73 -10.09
N GLN A 232 27.18 -12.60 -11.12
CA GLN A 232 27.01 -11.36 -11.91
C GLN A 232 25.80 -10.55 -11.45
N CYS A 233 25.13 -10.99 -10.38
CA CYS A 233 23.90 -10.39 -9.88
C CYS A 233 22.79 -10.31 -10.93
N ASP A 234 22.72 -11.28 -11.84
CA ASP A 234 21.62 -11.37 -12.78
C ASP A 234 20.32 -11.70 -12.05
N MET A 235 19.24 -11.03 -12.44
CA MET A 235 17.91 -11.34 -11.92
C MET A 235 17.46 -12.71 -12.46
N PRO A 236 17.05 -13.66 -11.59
CA PRO A 236 16.49 -14.92 -12.05
C PRO A 236 15.18 -14.71 -12.81
N ARG A 237 14.93 -15.55 -13.82
CA ARG A 237 13.78 -15.41 -14.73
C ARG A 237 13.06 -16.75 -14.90
N ALA A 238 11.75 -16.67 -15.10
CA ALA A 238 10.96 -17.84 -15.45
C ALA A 238 11.43 -18.41 -16.81
N PRO A 239 11.37 -19.74 -17.01
CA PRO A 239 10.83 -20.75 -16.09
C PRO A 239 11.85 -21.26 -15.05
N ALA A 240 13.09 -20.77 -15.09
CA ALA A 240 14.16 -21.27 -14.22
C ALA A 240 13.92 -20.91 -12.75
N ARG A 241 13.55 -19.66 -12.46
CA ARG A 241 13.13 -19.19 -11.13
C ARG A 241 12.22 -17.97 -11.28
N ILE A 242 11.30 -17.78 -10.34
CA ILE A 242 10.41 -16.61 -10.34
C ILE A 242 10.95 -15.59 -9.33
N PHE A 243 11.02 -14.33 -9.74
CA PHE A 243 11.24 -13.17 -8.87
C PHE A 243 10.60 -11.95 -9.52
N SER A 244 9.52 -11.45 -8.95
CA SER A 244 8.89 -10.21 -9.39
C SER A 244 8.01 -9.63 -8.30
N LEU A 245 7.76 -8.32 -8.38
CA LEU A 245 6.58 -7.79 -7.70
C LEU A 245 5.31 -8.49 -8.22
N HIS A 246 4.24 -8.49 -7.43
CA HIS A 246 2.94 -8.95 -7.90
C HIS A 246 2.13 -7.76 -8.43
N GLY A 247 1.85 -7.74 -9.74
CA GLY A 247 1.17 -6.62 -10.43
C GLY A 247 -0.12 -6.17 -9.75
N GLY A 248 -1.09 -7.08 -9.61
CA GLY A 248 -2.38 -6.76 -8.97
C GLY A 248 -2.35 -6.47 -7.47
N ALA A 249 -1.28 -6.83 -6.74
CA ALA A 249 -1.12 -6.39 -5.35
C ALA A 249 -0.68 -4.92 -5.30
N GLY A 250 -0.11 -4.41 -6.39
CA GLY A 250 0.37 -3.06 -6.53
C GLY A 250 1.73 -2.82 -5.87
N ALA A 251 2.27 -1.65 -6.18
CA ALA A 251 3.49 -1.11 -5.60
C ALA A 251 3.41 0.42 -5.54
N VAL A 252 4.13 1.01 -4.58
CA VAL A 252 4.33 2.47 -4.53
C VAL A 252 5.70 2.80 -5.10
N ILE A 253 5.74 3.72 -6.04
CA ILE A 253 6.97 4.15 -6.71
C ILE A 253 7.24 5.61 -6.35
N SER A 254 8.43 5.87 -5.82
CA SER A 254 8.89 7.22 -5.49
C SER A 254 9.15 8.08 -6.73
N ILE A 255 9.03 9.40 -6.59
CA ILE A 255 9.47 10.33 -7.64
C ILE A 255 10.98 10.25 -7.89
N GLY A 256 11.77 9.97 -6.85
CA GLY A 256 13.21 9.73 -6.95
C GLY A 256 13.55 8.64 -7.96
N LEU A 257 12.81 7.52 -7.95
CA LEU A 257 13.05 6.42 -8.89
C LEU A 257 12.67 6.82 -10.31
N LEU A 258 11.53 7.48 -10.49
CA LEU A 258 11.04 7.88 -11.81
C LEU A 258 11.95 8.94 -12.47
N LYS A 259 12.60 9.80 -11.66
CA LYS A 259 13.67 10.69 -12.12
C LYS A 259 14.94 9.92 -12.52
N ALA A 260 15.27 8.87 -11.77
CA ALA A 260 16.49 8.09 -12.01
C ALA A 260 16.37 7.12 -13.18
N VAL A 261 15.17 6.62 -13.46
CA VAL A 261 14.88 5.67 -14.53
C VAL A 261 13.80 6.26 -15.44
N GLY A 262 14.23 6.84 -16.57
CA GLY A 262 13.31 7.46 -17.52
C GLY A 262 12.56 6.45 -18.41
N LEU A 263 11.42 6.90 -18.94
CA LEU A 263 10.61 6.16 -19.92
C LEU A 263 11.43 5.57 -21.09
N PRO A 264 12.38 6.30 -21.74
CA PRO A 264 13.14 5.74 -22.86
C PRO A 264 13.98 4.50 -22.49
N PHE A 265 14.53 4.46 -21.27
CA PHE A 265 15.25 3.28 -20.78
C PHE A 265 14.29 2.11 -20.59
N MET A 266 13.17 2.34 -19.90
CA MET A 266 12.18 1.30 -19.61
C MET A 266 11.58 0.73 -20.88
N GLU A 267 11.18 1.59 -21.83
CA GLU A 267 10.61 1.17 -23.10
C GLU A 267 11.62 0.33 -23.90
N LYS A 268 12.89 0.77 -23.97
CA LYS A 268 13.96 0.00 -24.62
C LYS A 268 14.16 -1.36 -23.95
N CYS A 269 14.19 -1.39 -22.61
CA CYS A 269 14.36 -2.62 -21.85
C CYS A 269 13.20 -3.60 -22.10
N VAL A 270 11.95 -3.17 -21.88
CA VAL A 270 10.74 -3.99 -22.09
C VAL A 270 10.69 -4.54 -23.52
N LYS A 271 10.93 -3.69 -24.52
CA LYS A 271 10.94 -4.10 -25.94
C LYS A 271 12.12 -4.99 -26.33
N SER A 272 13.15 -5.13 -25.49
CA SER A 272 14.29 -6.00 -25.75
C SER A 272 14.15 -7.40 -25.15
N LEU A 273 13.09 -7.63 -24.37
CA LEU A 273 12.91 -8.84 -23.56
C LEU A 273 11.64 -9.61 -23.96
N TYR A 274 11.58 -10.86 -23.47
CA TYR A 274 10.36 -11.65 -23.36
C TYR A 274 10.20 -12.03 -21.88
N SER A 275 8.99 -11.94 -21.32
CA SER A 275 8.74 -12.18 -19.90
C SER A 275 7.37 -12.83 -19.66
N THR A 276 7.06 -13.19 -18.41
CA THR A 276 5.79 -13.86 -18.07
C THR A 276 4.63 -12.91 -17.79
N GLY A 277 4.91 -11.63 -17.55
CA GLY A 277 3.92 -10.64 -17.14
C GLY A 277 4.49 -9.22 -17.10
N GLY A 278 3.61 -8.22 -17.02
CA GLY A 278 4.01 -6.82 -16.88
C GLY A 278 4.78 -6.52 -15.59
N ASP A 279 4.41 -7.18 -14.50
CA ASP A 279 5.11 -7.11 -13.21
C ASP A 279 6.53 -7.70 -13.27
N ALA A 280 6.71 -8.80 -13.99
CA ALA A 280 8.01 -9.36 -14.27
C ALA A 280 8.85 -8.44 -15.17
N PHE A 281 8.26 -7.82 -16.20
CA PHE A 281 8.95 -6.84 -17.04
C PHE A 281 9.49 -5.64 -16.23
N ILE A 282 8.64 -4.97 -15.44
CA ILE A 282 9.08 -3.82 -14.65
C ILE A 282 10.14 -4.22 -13.63
N THR A 283 9.99 -5.38 -12.99
CA THR A 283 11.00 -5.90 -12.04
C THR A 283 12.35 -6.14 -12.74
N ILE A 284 12.37 -6.83 -13.89
CA ILE A 284 13.60 -7.09 -14.65
C ILE A 284 14.27 -5.77 -15.04
N CYS A 285 13.49 -4.83 -15.58
CA CYS A 285 14.05 -3.58 -16.09
C CYS A 285 14.57 -2.67 -14.98
N LEU A 286 13.87 -2.59 -13.85
CA LEU A 286 14.37 -1.87 -12.67
C LEU A 286 15.64 -2.51 -12.11
N TRP A 287 15.70 -3.85 -12.07
CA TRP A 287 16.91 -4.57 -11.67
C TRP A 287 18.08 -4.25 -12.60
N GLN A 288 17.86 -4.25 -13.92
CA GLN A 288 18.87 -3.85 -14.91
C GLN A 288 19.27 -2.38 -14.81
N ALA A 289 18.38 -1.51 -14.32
CA ALA A 289 18.69 -0.12 -13.98
C ALA A 289 19.46 0.02 -12.65
N GLY A 290 19.66 -1.08 -11.91
CA GLY A 290 20.39 -1.13 -10.65
C GLY A 290 19.53 -1.01 -9.39
N TYR A 291 18.20 -1.03 -9.50
CA TYR A 291 17.28 -0.83 -8.38
C TYR A 291 16.60 -2.14 -7.94
N GLY A 292 16.49 -2.32 -6.62
CA GLY A 292 15.83 -3.44 -5.98
C GLY A 292 14.50 -3.06 -5.32
N ILE A 293 13.74 -4.06 -4.88
CA ILE A 293 12.46 -3.84 -4.19
C ILE A 293 12.68 -3.58 -2.70
N THR A 294 11.95 -2.61 -2.17
CA THR A 294 11.96 -2.20 -0.76
C THR A 294 10.69 -2.71 -0.08
N ASP A 295 10.85 -3.39 1.05
CA ASP A 295 9.73 -3.74 1.93
C ASP A 295 9.22 -2.48 2.64
N PRO A 296 7.91 -2.34 2.92
CA PRO A 296 7.41 -1.28 3.78
C PRO A 296 7.87 -1.40 5.25
N GLY A 297 8.45 -2.54 5.65
CA GLY A 297 9.11 -2.80 6.91
C GLY A 297 8.20 -3.45 7.97
N THR A 298 6.90 -3.16 7.95
CA THR A 298 5.94 -3.75 8.91
C THR A 298 5.81 -5.26 8.72
N PHE A 299 5.57 -5.72 7.49
CA PHE A 299 5.35 -7.15 7.21
C PHE A 299 6.59 -8.00 7.45
N PHE A 300 7.77 -7.44 7.19
CA PHE A 300 9.02 -8.17 7.32
C PHE A 300 9.22 -8.80 8.70
N TYR A 301 8.82 -8.09 9.76
CA TYR A 301 8.93 -8.56 11.14
C TYR A 301 7.59 -8.97 11.75
N ARG A 302 6.47 -8.59 11.13
CA ARG A 302 5.11 -8.93 11.56
C ARG A 302 4.40 -9.65 10.43
N HIS A 303 4.71 -10.93 10.29
CA HIS A 303 4.13 -11.80 9.26
C HIS A 303 2.59 -11.86 9.30
N GLU A 304 1.98 -11.49 10.44
CA GLU A 304 0.53 -11.39 10.59
C GLU A 304 -0.08 -10.12 9.96
N VAL A 305 0.76 -9.19 9.47
CA VAL A 305 0.34 -7.89 8.91
C VAL A 305 0.98 -7.68 7.56
N GLN A 306 0.34 -8.21 6.52
CA GLN A 306 0.75 -7.95 5.15
C GLN A 306 0.07 -6.68 4.64
N MET A 307 0.85 -5.72 4.16
CA MET A 307 0.34 -4.41 3.78
C MET A 307 -0.21 -4.42 2.36
N PHE A 308 0.48 -5.06 1.40
CA PHE A 308 0.01 -5.15 0.03
C PHE A 308 -0.68 -6.49 -0.18
N ASP A 309 -2.01 -6.44 -0.42
CA ASP A 309 -2.85 -7.59 -0.73
C ASP A 309 -2.68 -8.77 0.27
N PRO A 310 -3.36 -8.72 1.45
CA PRO A 310 -3.05 -9.54 2.63
C PRO A 310 -3.29 -11.06 2.54
N GLY A 311 -3.26 -11.60 1.33
CA GLY A 311 -3.19 -13.01 1.02
C GLY A 311 -3.53 -13.24 -0.45
N PRO A 312 -2.96 -14.27 -1.09
CA PRO A 312 -3.12 -14.53 -2.52
C PRO A 312 -4.57 -14.84 -2.93
N GLU A 313 -5.48 -15.01 -1.96
CA GLU A 313 -6.90 -15.28 -2.16
C GLU A 313 -7.82 -14.61 -1.11
N ASP A 314 -7.29 -13.77 -0.21
CA ASP A 314 -8.03 -13.33 0.99
C ASP A 314 -9.01 -12.17 0.76
N ARG A 315 -9.42 -11.90 -0.49
CA ARG A 315 -10.40 -10.84 -0.80
C ARG A 315 -11.69 -11.01 0.01
N MET A 316 -12.17 -12.25 0.14
CA MET A 316 -13.35 -12.56 0.94
C MET A 316 -13.06 -12.43 2.44
N GLY A 317 -11.87 -12.80 2.92
CA GLY A 317 -11.53 -12.61 4.33
C GLY A 317 -11.41 -11.15 4.70
N VAL A 318 -10.88 -10.29 3.83
CA VAL A 318 -10.89 -8.82 4.03
C VAL A 318 -12.32 -8.29 4.07
N LEU A 319 -13.18 -8.69 3.14
CA LEU A 319 -14.60 -8.32 3.17
C LEU A 319 -15.26 -8.74 4.50
N MET A 320 -15.04 -9.98 4.95
CA MET A 320 -15.60 -10.49 6.19
C MET A 320 -15.03 -9.78 7.43
N LYS A 321 -13.74 -9.41 7.43
CA LYS A 321 -13.13 -8.59 8.50
C LYS A 321 -13.82 -7.22 8.59
N LEU A 322 -14.09 -6.58 7.45
CA LEU A 322 -14.80 -5.30 7.40
C LEU A 322 -16.26 -5.43 7.87
N ILE A 323 -17.00 -6.44 7.43
CA ILE A 323 -18.38 -6.69 7.90
C ILE A 323 -18.41 -6.86 9.42
N ARG A 324 -17.50 -7.68 9.99
CA ARG A 324 -17.40 -7.88 11.45
C ARG A 324 -17.09 -6.59 12.22
N MET A 325 -16.37 -5.64 11.61
CA MET A 325 -16.13 -4.33 12.21
C MET A 325 -17.38 -3.44 12.21
N VAL A 326 -18.19 -3.51 11.15
CA VAL A 326 -19.40 -2.69 11.01
C VAL A 326 -20.57 -3.21 11.86
N GLU A 327 -20.66 -4.52 12.07
CA GLU A 327 -21.69 -5.15 12.91
C GLU A 327 -21.49 -4.89 14.42
N ARG A 328 -21.89 -3.70 14.90
CA ARG A 328 -21.88 -3.35 16.33
C ARG A 328 -22.76 -4.32 17.11
N GLY A 329 -22.17 -5.05 18.07
CA GLY A 329 -22.91 -5.87 19.06
C GLY A 329 -22.89 -7.38 18.82
N SER A 330 -22.24 -7.88 17.77
CA SER A 330 -22.02 -9.32 17.62
C SER A 330 -20.94 -9.82 18.60
N SER A 331 -21.06 -11.06 19.05
CA SER A 331 -20.02 -11.77 19.82
C SER A 331 -18.76 -12.08 19.00
N HIS A 332 -18.78 -11.76 17.69
CA HIS A 332 -17.72 -12.04 16.72
C HIS A 332 -17.02 -10.75 16.27
N ARG A 333 -16.64 -9.91 17.25
CA ARG A 333 -15.89 -8.68 16.96
C ARG A 333 -14.54 -9.00 16.32
N CYS A 334 -14.12 -8.12 15.43
CA CYS A 334 -12.75 -8.07 14.93
C CYS A 334 -11.78 -8.01 16.12
N ASP A 335 -10.93 -9.02 16.27
CA ASP A 335 -9.95 -9.06 17.33
C ASP A 335 -8.79 -8.09 17.06
N LYS A 336 -7.76 -8.12 17.92
CA LYS A 336 -6.58 -7.26 17.77
C LYS A 336 -5.82 -7.54 16.46
N GLN A 337 -5.79 -8.78 15.99
CA GLN A 337 -5.10 -9.14 14.76
C GLN A 337 -5.86 -8.62 13.54
N CYS A 338 -7.16 -8.84 13.51
CA CYS A 338 -8.06 -8.32 12.49
C CYS A 338 -7.97 -6.79 12.40
N THR A 339 -8.02 -6.09 13.55
CA THR A 339 -7.91 -4.62 13.58
C THR A 339 -6.55 -4.16 13.07
N ARG A 340 -5.47 -4.83 13.51
CA ARG A 340 -4.11 -4.53 13.06
C ARG A 340 -3.94 -4.72 11.55
N GLN A 341 -4.53 -5.78 10.99
CA GLN A 341 -4.49 -6.02 9.55
C GLN A 341 -5.23 -4.91 8.77
N LEU A 342 -6.44 -4.53 9.19
CA LEU A 342 -7.20 -3.44 8.55
C LEU A 342 -6.51 -2.06 8.69
N ASP A 343 -5.80 -1.85 9.80
CA ASP A 343 -5.06 -0.62 10.09
C ASP A 343 -3.78 -0.45 9.28
N ASN A 344 -3.27 -1.52 8.67
CA ASN A 344 -1.99 -1.52 7.95
C ASN A 344 -2.13 -1.98 6.49
N MET A 345 -3.30 -2.49 6.08
CA MET A 345 -3.56 -2.91 4.70
C MET A 345 -3.56 -1.69 3.79
N VAL A 346 -2.59 -1.60 2.88
CA VAL A 346 -2.40 -0.53 1.89
C VAL A 346 -3.12 -0.82 0.59
N THR A 347 -3.14 -2.09 0.15
CA THR A 347 -3.86 -2.49 -1.07
C THR A 347 -4.62 -3.80 -0.90
N LEU A 348 -5.55 -4.05 -1.80
CA LEU A 348 -6.13 -5.36 -2.06
C LEU A 348 -6.23 -5.60 -3.57
N HIS A 349 -5.78 -6.77 -4.02
CA HIS A 349 -6.00 -7.23 -5.38
C HIS A 349 -7.36 -7.92 -5.47
N VAL A 350 -8.32 -7.35 -6.20
CA VAL A 350 -9.66 -7.94 -6.29
C VAL A 350 -9.68 -9.21 -7.13
N ARG A 351 -8.76 -9.34 -8.10
CA ARG A 351 -8.66 -10.49 -9.01
C ARG A 351 -9.95 -10.66 -9.79
N SER A 352 -10.42 -9.58 -10.43
CA SER A 352 -11.64 -9.50 -11.22
C SER A 352 -11.92 -10.73 -12.10
N ARG A 353 -10.87 -11.36 -12.65
CA ARG A 353 -10.95 -12.60 -13.45
C ARG A 353 -11.58 -13.82 -12.76
N VAL A 354 -11.64 -13.83 -11.42
CA VAL A 354 -12.27 -14.93 -10.66
C VAL A 354 -13.78 -14.77 -10.51
N PHE A 355 -14.31 -13.60 -10.87
CA PHE A 355 -15.75 -13.33 -10.82
C PHE A 355 -16.41 -13.85 -12.10
N PRO A 356 -17.68 -14.29 -12.03
CA PRO A 356 -18.43 -14.72 -13.22
C PRO A 356 -18.58 -13.61 -14.27
N SER A 357 -18.58 -12.35 -13.84
CA SER A 357 -18.71 -11.18 -14.70
C SER A 357 -17.92 -9.97 -14.15
N ILE A 358 -17.63 -9.01 -15.03
CA ILE A 358 -17.05 -7.72 -14.65
C ILE A 358 -17.99 -6.95 -13.71
N ASP A 359 -19.30 -7.03 -13.89
CA ASP A 359 -20.29 -6.37 -13.03
C ASP A 359 -20.21 -6.88 -11.58
N ASP A 360 -20.02 -8.19 -11.38
CA ASP A 360 -19.85 -8.77 -10.05
C ASP A 360 -18.56 -8.24 -9.38
N ALA A 361 -17.46 -8.13 -10.12
CA ALA A 361 -16.21 -7.54 -9.64
C ALA A 361 -16.38 -6.04 -9.30
N VAL A 362 -17.10 -5.29 -10.14
CA VAL A 362 -17.43 -3.87 -9.90
C VAL A 362 -18.24 -3.69 -8.62
N ILE A 363 -19.27 -4.52 -8.40
CA ILE A 363 -20.08 -4.49 -7.17
C ILE A 363 -19.21 -4.79 -5.96
N PHE A 364 -18.34 -5.81 -6.06
CA PHE A 364 -17.42 -6.17 -4.99
C PHE A 364 -16.48 -5.00 -4.65
N MET A 365 -15.86 -4.37 -5.65
CA MET A 365 -14.94 -3.23 -5.45
C MET A 365 -15.63 -2.06 -4.74
N LYS A 366 -16.82 -1.68 -5.20
CA LYS A 366 -17.61 -0.60 -4.60
C LYS A 366 -18.00 -0.92 -3.16
N THR A 367 -18.47 -2.15 -2.92
CA THR A 367 -18.88 -2.61 -1.58
C THR A 367 -17.71 -2.58 -0.60
N LEU A 368 -16.55 -3.09 -1.02
CA LEU A 368 -15.36 -3.12 -0.18
C LEU A 368 -14.87 -1.71 0.17
N THR A 369 -14.84 -0.82 -0.83
CA THR A 369 -14.46 0.59 -0.64
C THR A 369 -15.37 1.25 0.39
N GLN A 370 -16.70 1.13 0.22
CA GLN A 370 -17.68 1.71 1.14
C GLN A 370 -17.57 1.15 2.55
N LEU A 371 -17.40 -0.17 2.71
CA LEU A 371 -17.22 -0.79 4.02
C LEU A 371 -15.94 -0.31 4.72
N TYR A 372 -14.87 -0.10 3.96
CA TYR A 372 -13.63 0.46 4.50
C TYR A 372 -13.80 1.91 4.96
N GLU A 373 -14.53 2.73 4.21
CA GLU A 373 -14.85 4.11 4.63
C GLU A 373 -15.63 4.12 5.95
N VAL A 374 -16.66 3.28 6.06
CA VAL A 374 -17.42 3.13 7.32
C VAL A 374 -16.51 2.68 8.45
N TYR A 375 -15.62 1.72 8.21
CA TYR A 375 -14.64 1.29 9.21
C TYR A 375 -13.76 2.45 9.70
N VAL A 376 -13.23 3.28 8.80
CA VAL A 376 -12.40 4.45 9.16
C VAL A 376 -13.20 5.45 10.00
N GLU A 377 -14.46 5.72 9.63
CA GLU A 377 -15.35 6.61 10.39
C GLU A 377 -15.64 6.08 11.79
N LEU A 378 -15.97 4.79 11.90
CA LEU A 378 -16.23 4.14 13.20
C LEU A 378 -15.00 4.21 14.10
N LYS A 379 -13.81 3.97 13.55
CA LYS A 379 -12.55 4.06 14.29
C LYS A 379 -12.28 5.48 14.79
N GLN A 380 -12.47 6.50 13.95
CA GLN A 380 -12.31 7.90 14.34
C GLN A 380 -13.29 8.29 15.46
N GLN A 381 -14.54 7.81 15.39
CA GLN A 381 -15.50 8.00 16.47
C GLN A 381 -15.02 7.35 17.77
N ASP A 382 -14.56 6.10 17.71
CA ASP A 382 -14.06 5.38 18.89
C ASP A 382 -12.83 6.06 19.51
N GLU A 383 -11.94 6.65 18.70
CA GLU A 383 -10.81 7.46 19.18
C GLU A 383 -11.31 8.72 19.94
N ILE A 384 -12.24 9.48 19.33
CA ILE A 384 -12.80 10.71 19.92
C ILE A 384 -13.61 10.43 21.20
N TYR A 385 -14.46 9.39 21.19
CA TYR A 385 -15.30 9.04 22.33
C TYR A 385 -14.54 8.23 23.38
N GLY A 386 -13.58 7.39 22.98
CA GLY A 386 -12.69 6.65 23.87
C GLY A 386 -11.85 7.56 24.73
N GLU A 387 -11.29 8.63 24.15
CA GLU A 387 -10.59 9.67 24.92
C GLU A 387 -11.50 10.41 25.90
N ARG A 388 -12.77 10.63 25.53
CA ARG A 388 -13.76 11.28 26.41
C ARG A 388 -14.33 10.38 27.51
N SER A 389 -14.28 9.07 27.30
CA SER A 389 -14.84 8.04 28.20
C SER A 389 -13.80 7.33 29.05
N GLN A 390 -12.49 7.56 28.80
CA GLN A 390 -11.54 7.38 29.88
C GLN A 390 -12.02 8.23 31.06
N PRO A 391 -12.28 7.65 32.23
CA PRO A 391 -12.53 8.46 33.39
C PRO A 391 -11.28 9.32 33.52
N VAL A 392 -11.41 10.62 33.25
CA VAL A 392 -10.55 11.59 33.91
C VAL A 392 -10.69 11.15 35.35
N LEU A 393 -9.64 10.54 35.91
CA LEU A 393 -9.48 10.43 37.34
C LEU A 393 -9.46 11.88 37.78
N ARG A 394 -10.65 12.47 37.93
CA ARG A 394 -10.85 13.69 38.68
C ARG A 394 -10.36 13.27 40.03
N LEU A 395 -9.13 13.67 40.32
CA LEU A 395 -8.63 13.71 41.66
C LEU A 395 -9.78 14.32 42.46
N SER A 396 -10.21 13.64 43.52
CA SER A 396 -11.12 14.27 44.45
C SER A 396 -10.54 15.63 44.84
N ASP A 397 -11.39 16.61 45.17
CA ASP A 397 -10.93 17.93 45.62
C ASP A 397 -9.85 17.80 46.72
N ALA A 398 -9.93 16.74 47.54
CA ALA A 398 -8.92 16.38 48.53
C ALA A 398 -7.56 15.94 47.95
N GLN A 399 -7.55 15.17 46.86
CA GLN A 399 -6.33 14.76 46.16
C GLN A 399 -5.72 15.92 45.35
N GLU A 400 -6.54 16.79 44.77
CA GLU A 400 -6.09 18.02 44.11
C GLU A 400 -5.48 19.00 45.12
N GLU A 401 -6.14 19.23 46.26
CA GLU A 401 -5.64 20.04 47.36
C GLU A 401 -4.36 19.44 47.98
N ALA A 402 -4.25 18.11 48.08
CA ALA A 402 -3.05 17.43 48.57
C ALA A 402 -1.86 17.61 47.62
N LEU A 403 -2.07 17.48 46.30
CA LEU A 403 -1.03 17.77 45.30
C LEU A 403 -0.63 19.24 45.30
N ARG A 404 -1.60 20.16 45.44
CA ARG A 404 -1.30 21.60 45.55
C ARG A 404 -0.45 21.90 46.78
N LYS A 405 -0.79 21.33 47.94
CA LYS A 405 -0.02 21.46 49.18
C LYS A 405 1.37 20.84 49.08
N ALA A 406 1.50 19.67 48.46
CA ALA A 406 2.79 19.03 48.25
C ALA A 406 3.71 19.88 47.36
N HIS A 407 3.15 20.49 46.31
CA HIS A 407 3.88 21.40 45.43
C HIS A 407 4.29 22.71 46.14
N GLU A 408 3.40 23.31 46.93
CA GLU A 408 3.70 24.49 47.75
C GLU A 408 4.79 24.20 48.81
N GLN A 409 4.77 23.02 49.43
CA GLN A 409 5.79 22.59 50.40
C GLN A 409 7.15 22.32 49.74
N GLY A 410 7.17 21.75 48.52
CA GLY A 410 8.39 21.57 47.73
C GLY A 410 9.04 22.90 47.31
N LEU A 411 8.23 23.92 47.01
CA LEU A 411 8.72 25.27 46.72
C LEU A 411 9.22 26.00 47.97
N ALA A 412 8.61 25.75 49.13
CA ALA A 412 9.03 26.32 50.40
C ALA A 412 10.35 25.73 50.91
N SER A 413 10.61 24.44 50.69
CA SER A 413 11.87 23.79 51.07
C SER A 413 13.04 24.22 50.18
N SER A 414 12.79 24.45 48.89
CA SER A 414 13.80 24.94 47.93
C SER A 414 14.29 26.37 48.23
N ARG A 415 13.50 27.21 48.90
CA ARG A 415 13.93 28.57 49.30
C ARG A 415 14.81 28.63 50.55
N ARG A 416 14.91 27.55 51.35
CA ARG A 416 15.68 27.56 52.61
C ARG A 416 17.14 27.14 52.49
N THR A 417 17.61 26.70 51.33
CA THR A 417 18.99 26.19 51.15
C THR A 417 19.92 27.14 50.38
N SER A 418 19.54 28.41 50.19
CA SER A 418 20.45 29.42 49.64
C SER A 418 21.33 30.04 50.73
N ASP A 419 22.20 29.23 51.34
CA ASP A 419 23.33 29.77 52.08
C ASP A 419 24.32 30.43 51.10
N PRO A 420 24.87 31.61 51.42
CA PRO A 420 25.78 32.32 50.52
C PRO A 420 27.10 31.53 50.36
N VAL A 421 27.31 30.99 49.16
CA VAL A 421 28.55 30.32 48.76
C VAL A 421 29.73 31.28 48.92
N ALA A 422 30.68 30.91 49.77
CA ALA A 422 31.93 31.62 49.97
C ALA A 422 32.74 31.70 48.66
N LYS A 423 33.21 32.91 48.32
CA LYS A 423 34.01 33.18 47.12
C LYS A 423 35.33 32.39 47.15
N PRO A 424 35.69 31.67 46.08
CA PRO A 424 36.98 30.99 46.01
C PRO A 424 38.14 31.99 45.83
N LYS A 425 39.22 31.76 46.57
CA LYS A 425 40.49 32.49 46.46
C LYS A 425 41.17 32.17 45.14
N ALA A 426 41.63 33.21 44.45
CA ALA A 426 42.40 33.13 43.22
C ALA A 426 43.76 32.47 43.46
N VAL A 427 44.09 31.45 42.66
CA VAL A 427 45.43 30.86 42.57
C VAL A 427 46.14 31.48 41.37
N VAL A 428 47.29 32.08 41.63
CA VAL A 428 48.21 32.65 40.63
C VAL A 428 49.10 31.53 40.09
N PRO A 429 49.25 31.38 38.76
CA PRO A 429 50.13 30.37 38.19
C PRO A 429 51.57 30.89 38.05
N SER A 430 52.52 30.02 38.39
CA SER A 430 53.96 30.16 38.13
C SER A 430 54.36 29.43 36.85
#